data_AF-A0A3D4CYG9-F1
#
_entry.id   AF-A0A3D4CYG9-F1
#
_cell.length_a   1.000
_cell.length_b   1.000
_cell.length_c   1.000
_cell.angle_alpha   90.00
_cell.angle_beta   90.00
_cell.angle_gamma   90.00
#
_symmetry.space_group_name_H-M   'P 1'
#
loop_
_entity.id
_entity.type
_entity.pdbx_description
1 polymer ?
#
loop_
_entity_poly.entity_id
_entity_poly.type
_entity_poly.pdbx_seq_one_letter_code
_entity_poly.pdbx_strand_id
1 'polypeptide(L)'
;MNPLVMILLTLRRSLFLALPLLIHGQLLSKPTMLPPETVVVLYNSEDEDSKGLAQHYAKARAIPTGNLIGLPIPLGNEISREQFRQKIQTPLCRIFDDRNWWSRQTGPTGLKRPTSLKRKVLVTMLGVPFKIARTLDTIPPDQVDKRPFAPNPKGNEASVDSELSLLGVESYELAGQIPNPYFGKDQPLMELSNSGFLLVSRIDGPSLKTCKRMIDDAVAVENKGLWGKAYLDLSRKGEKYEQGDQWLEEIAGMNKAAGIPCVVDRNIDTYVTNYPMSDAALYFGWYSHHRNGPLLNDSFRFKRGAVAAHLHSYSAFELQNPDRRWCGPILDRGATATVGNVYEPFL
;
A
#
# COMPACT_ATOMS: atom_id res chain seq x y z
N MET A 1 50.98 -72.02 18.50
CA MET A 1 51.74 -70.76 18.42
C MET A 1 50.74 -69.60 18.40
N ASN A 2 50.84 -68.76 19.43
CA ASN A 2 50.20 -67.47 19.73
C ASN A 2 48.66 -67.26 19.66
N PRO A 3 48.00 -67.25 20.84
CA PRO A 3 46.84 -66.43 21.19
C PRO A 3 47.26 -65.07 21.85
N LEU A 4 46.28 -64.21 22.18
CA LEU A 4 46.35 -62.87 22.82
C LEU A 4 46.76 -61.73 21.86
N VAL A 5 45.93 -60.70 21.61
CA VAL A 5 45.33 -59.70 22.54
C VAL A 5 43.94 -59.29 22.00
N MET A 6 42.83 -59.68 22.62
CA MET A 6 42.12 -59.03 23.74
C MET A 6 41.30 -57.76 23.39
N ILE A 7 40.02 -57.99 23.09
CA ILE A 7 38.82 -57.37 23.69
C ILE A 7 38.74 -55.83 23.71
N LEU A 8 37.74 -55.27 23.00
CA LEU A 8 36.74 -54.39 23.63
C LEU A 8 35.45 -54.29 22.77
N LEU A 9 34.39 -54.93 23.29
CA LEU A 9 33.00 -54.49 23.30
C LEU A 9 32.32 -53.90 22.04
N THR A 10 31.42 -54.71 21.47
CA THR A 10 29.97 -54.47 21.28
C THR A 10 29.44 -53.12 20.76
N LEU A 11 28.51 -53.26 19.80
CA LEU A 11 27.46 -52.31 19.38
C LEU A 11 27.95 -51.01 18.73
N ARG A 12 27.78 -50.90 17.42
CA ARG A 12 27.17 -49.69 16.85
C ARG A 12 26.35 -49.99 15.60
N ARG A 13 25.06 -50.12 15.89
CA ARG A 13 23.92 -50.03 14.98
C ARG A 13 24.08 -48.86 14.01
N SER A 14 23.77 -49.14 12.75
CA SER A 14 23.13 -48.26 11.77
C SER A 14 22.96 -46.80 12.20
N LEU A 15 23.88 -45.92 11.81
CA LEU A 15 23.61 -44.48 11.78
C LEU A 15 22.94 -44.15 10.45
N PHE A 16 21.62 -44.36 10.39
CA PHE A 16 20.78 -43.53 9.54
C PHE A 16 20.86 -42.12 10.13
N LEU A 17 21.65 -41.24 9.50
CA LEU A 17 21.54 -39.80 9.72
C LEU A 17 20.20 -39.33 9.14
N ALA A 18 19.13 -39.57 9.88
CA ALA A 18 17.93 -38.76 9.79
C ALA A 18 18.31 -37.40 10.40
N LEU A 19 18.82 -36.50 9.57
CA LEU A 19 18.92 -35.09 9.93
C LEU A 19 17.48 -34.59 10.01
N PRO A 20 16.91 -34.30 11.20
CA PRO A 20 15.66 -33.59 11.23
C PRO A 20 16.02 -32.19 10.74
N LEU A 21 15.60 -31.85 9.53
CA LEU A 21 15.51 -30.46 9.13
C LEU A 21 14.61 -29.80 10.19
N LEU A 22 15.25 -29.16 11.18
CA LEU A 22 14.69 -28.12 12.02
C LEU A 22 14.36 -26.98 11.06
N ILE A 23 13.26 -27.17 10.31
CA ILE A 23 12.50 -26.09 9.73
C ILE A 23 12.04 -25.31 10.95
N HIS A 24 12.85 -24.34 11.36
CA HIS A 24 12.41 -23.25 12.21
C HIS A 24 11.12 -22.78 11.57
N GLY A 25 10.02 -22.93 12.29
CA GLY A 25 8.68 -22.67 11.79
C GLY A 25 8.70 -21.32 11.10
N GLN A 26 8.79 -21.34 9.78
CA GLN A 26 8.48 -20.16 9.00
C GLN A 26 7.05 -19.87 9.40
N LEU A 27 6.85 -18.70 10.01
CA LEU A 27 5.52 -18.12 10.15
C LEU A 27 4.96 -18.00 8.73
N LEU A 28 4.40 -19.11 8.23
CA LEU A 28 3.40 -19.11 7.18
C LEU A 28 2.20 -18.48 7.83
N SER A 29 2.24 -17.16 7.99
CA SER A 29 1.05 -16.35 8.14
C SER A 29 0.17 -16.75 6.97
N LYS A 30 -0.85 -17.57 7.24
CA LYS A 30 -1.91 -17.77 6.26
C LYS A 30 -2.48 -16.38 6.07
N PRO A 31 -2.40 -15.77 4.86
CA PRO A 31 -2.93 -14.44 4.67
C PRO A 31 -4.39 -14.47 5.09
N THR A 32 -4.75 -13.61 6.05
CA THR A 32 -6.15 -13.46 6.46
C THR A 32 -6.92 -12.97 5.25
N MET A 33 -7.67 -13.86 4.61
CA MET A 33 -8.52 -13.49 3.49
C MET A 33 -9.55 -12.48 4.00
N LEU A 34 -9.61 -11.33 3.35
CA LEU A 34 -10.64 -10.33 3.63
C LEU A 34 -11.98 -10.87 3.13
N PRO A 35 -12.99 -11.06 4.00
CA PRO A 35 -14.30 -11.51 3.54
C PRO A 35 -14.90 -10.46 2.58
N PRO A 36 -15.37 -10.84 1.37
CA PRO A 36 -15.81 -9.89 0.35
C PRO A 36 -16.92 -8.92 0.82
N GLU A 37 -17.76 -9.38 1.74
CA GLU A 37 -18.81 -8.56 2.35
C GLU A 37 -18.26 -7.43 3.21
N THR A 38 -17.01 -7.47 3.66
CA THR A 38 -16.39 -6.39 4.44
C THR A 38 -15.82 -5.26 3.59
N VAL A 39 -15.77 -5.46 2.27
CA VAL A 39 -15.16 -4.55 1.29
C VAL A 39 -16.22 -3.70 0.62
N VAL A 40 -16.06 -2.39 0.66
CA VAL A 40 -16.87 -1.40 -0.07
C VAL A 40 -16.07 -0.88 -1.26
N VAL A 41 -16.73 -0.70 -2.40
CA VAL A 41 -16.12 -0.17 -3.62
C VAL A 41 -16.77 1.17 -3.94
N LEU A 42 -15.98 2.24 -3.94
CA LEU A 42 -16.41 3.58 -4.34
C LEU A 42 -15.94 3.86 -5.77
N TYR A 43 -16.89 4.20 -6.65
CA TYR A 43 -16.61 4.59 -8.03
C TYR A 43 -17.31 5.91 -8.38
N ASN A 44 -16.80 6.58 -9.40
CA ASN A 44 -17.40 7.81 -9.92
C ASN A 44 -18.54 7.44 -10.89
N SER A 45 -19.77 7.83 -10.58
CA SER A 45 -20.92 7.53 -11.45
C SER A 45 -20.96 8.35 -12.74
N GLU A 46 -20.20 9.44 -12.82
CA GLU A 46 -20.06 10.27 -14.03
C GLU A 46 -19.00 9.72 -14.99
N ASP A 47 -18.33 8.61 -14.63
CA ASP A 47 -17.27 7.97 -15.40
C ASP A 47 -17.62 6.48 -15.63
N GLU A 48 -17.99 6.15 -16.87
CA GLU A 48 -18.34 4.77 -17.24
C GLU A 48 -17.15 3.80 -17.11
N ASP A 49 -15.91 4.26 -17.28
CA ASP A 49 -14.72 3.43 -17.06
C ASP A 49 -14.55 3.12 -15.57
N SER A 50 -14.83 4.10 -14.69
CA SER A 50 -14.84 3.91 -13.23
C SER A 50 -15.85 2.85 -12.80
N LYS A 51 -17.09 2.95 -13.32
CA LYS A 51 -18.16 1.99 -13.06
C LYS A 51 -17.84 0.59 -13.59
N GLY A 52 -17.33 0.50 -14.81
CA GLY A 52 -16.92 -0.78 -15.41
C GLY A 52 -15.78 -1.44 -14.63
N LEU A 53 -14.82 -0.64 -14.13
CA LEU A 53 -13.73 -1.12 -13.28
C LEU A 53 -14.25 -1.64 -11.93
N ALA A 54 -15.18 -0.92 -11.30
CA ALA A 54 -15.81 -1.34 -10.04
C ALA A 54 -16.50 -2.70 -10.17
N GLN A 55 -17.25 -2.89 -11.26
CA GLN A 55 -17.93 -4.15 -11.56
C GLN A 55 -16.94 -5.29 -11.83
N HIS A 56 -15.86 -5.00 -12.57
CA HIS A 56 -14.78 -5.96 -12.83
C HIS A 56 -14.12 -6.42 -11.53
N TYR A 57 -13.75 -5.48 -10.65
CA TYR A 57 -13.15 -5.78 -9.35
C TYR A 57 -14.11 -6.59 -8.47
N ALA A 58 -15.37 -6.17 -8.40
CA ALA A 58 -16.37 -6.84 -7.60
C ALA A 58 -16.59 -8.29 -8.05
N LYS A 59 -16.68 -8.53 -9.36
CA LYS A 59 -16.77 -9.88 -9.92
C LYS A 59 -15.53 -10.72 -9.58
N ALA A 60 -14.34 -10.15 -9.77
CA ALA A 60 -13.07 -10.84 -9.52
C ALA A 60 -12.87 -11.25 -8.06
N ARG A 61 -13.44 -10.50 -7.11
CA ARG A 61 -13.32 -10.72 -5.66
C ARG A 61 -14.59 -11.22 -4.99
N ALA A 62 -15.64 -11.54 -5.75
CA ALA A 62 -16.96 -11.90 -5.24
C ALA A 62 -17.54 -10.87 -4.24
N ILE A 63 -17.26 -9.58 -4.44
CA ILE A 63 -17.80 -8.49 -3.61
C ILE A 63 -19.30 -8.35 -3.90
N PRO A 64 -20.17 -8.32 -2.89
CA PRO A 64 -21.60 -8.17 -3.10
C PRO A 64 -21.95 -6.90 -3.87
N THR A 65 -22.89 -6.97 -4.81
CA THR A 65 -23.36 -5.80 -5.59
C THR A 65 -23.81 -4.65 -4.69
N GLY A 66 -24.41 -4.97 -3.54
CA GLY A 66 -24.82 -3.99 -2.53
C GLY A 66 -23.65 -3.21 -1.90
N ASN A 67 -22.41 -3.67 -2.05
CA ASN A 67 -21.22 -2.97 -1.56
C ASN A 67 -20.60 -2.02 -2.59
N LEU A 68 -21.13 -1.95 -3.81
CA LEU A 68 -20.69 -1.00 -4.83
C LEU A 68 -21.47 0.30 -4.66
N ILE A 69 -20.75 1.41 -4.54
CA ILE A 69 -21.30 2.75 -4.34
C ILE A 69 -20.81 3.64 -5.47
N GLY A 70 -21.76 4.09 -6.30
CA GLY A 70 -21.52 5.12 -7.30
C GLY A 70 -21.96 6.47 -6.75
N LEU A 71 -21.07 7.46 -6.77
CA LEU A 71 -21.39 8.84 -6.43
C LEU A 71 -21.06 9.76 -7.61
N PRO A 72 -21.83 10.83 -7.85
CA PRO A 72 -21.53 11.81 -8.89
C PRO A 72 -20.38 12.71 -8.42
N ILE A 73 -19.16 12.36 -8.81
CA ILE A 73 -17.93 13.02 -8.35
C ILE A 73 -17.35 13.84 -9.51
N PRO A 74 -16.89 15.08 -9.25
CA PRO A 74 -16.20 15.86 -10.28
C PRO A 74 -15.02 15.11 -10.91
N LEU A 75 -14.90 15.19 -12.24
CA LEU A 75 -13.78 14.62 -12.96
C LEU A 75 -12.47 15.33 -12.61
N GLY A 76 -11.37 14.59 -12.62
CA GLY A 76 -10.03 15.10 -12.34
C GLY A 76 -9.39 14.46 -11.11
N ASN A 77 -8.12 14.81 -10.90
CA ASN A 77 -7.28 14.14 -9.91
C ASN A 77 -7.26 14.84 -8.54
N GLU A 78 -7.67 16.09 -8.52
CA GLU A 78 -7.68 16.96 -7.34
C GLU A 78 -9.05 17.62 -7.19
N ILE A 79 -9.57 17.61 -5.96
CA ILE A 79 -10.89 18.15 -5.60
C ILE A 79 -10.75 19.16 -4.47
N SER A 80 -11.64 20.16 -4.39
CA SER A 80 -11.64 21.05 -3.22
C SER A 80 -12.11 20.32 -1.97
N ARG A 81 -11.73 20.84 -0.79
CA ARG A 81 -12.19 20.30 0.50
C ARG A 81 -13.71 20.32 0.63
N GLU A 82 -14.34 21.39 0.16
CA GLU A 82 -15.80 21.53 0.14
C GLU A 82 -16.45 20.49 -0.77
N GLN A 83 -15.95 20.33 -1.99
CA GLN A 83 -16.45 19.35 -2.94
C GLN A 83 -16.26 17.92 -2.41
N PHE A 84 -15.12 17.58 -1.80
CA PHE A 84 -14.93 16.29 -1.12
C PHE A 84 -16.01 16.05 -0.07
N ARG A 85 -16.28 17.03 0.80
CA ARG A 85 -17.32 16.92 1.84
C ARG A 85 -18.71 16.70 1.25
N GLN A 86 -19.08 17.51 0.25
CA GLN A 86 -20.42 17.51 -0.32
C GLN A 86 -20.68 16.33 -1.26
N LYS A 87 -19.70 15.94 -2.08
CA LYS A 87 -19.85 14.95 -3.16
C LYS A 87 -19.39 13.55 -2.77
N ILE A 88 -18.52 13.41 -1.76
CA ILE A 88 -17.98 12.11 -1.34
C ILE A 88 -18.32 11.82 0.13
N GLN A 89 -17.78 12.59 1.08
CA GLN A 89 -17.84 12.25 2.50
C GLN A 89 -19.29 12.19 3.02
N THR A 90 -20.06 13.25 2.84
CA THR A 90 -21.45 13.35 3.34
C THR A 90 -22.36 12.27 2.75
N PRO A 91 -22.45 12.09 1.42
CA PRO A 91 -23.29 11.03 0.85
C PRO A 91 -22.81 9.63 1.26
N LEU A 92 -21.49 9.39 1.34
CA LEU A 92 -20.97 8.09 1.75
C LEU A 92 -21.28 7.79 3.24
N CYS A 93 -21.17 8.78 4.13
CA CYS A 93 -21.61 8.66 5.52
C CYS A 93 -23.09 8.30 5.64
N ARG A 94 -23.96 8.99 4.87
CA ARG A 94 -25.40 8.68 4.84
C ARG A 94 -25.66 7.25 4.41
N ILE A 95 -24.95 6.76 3.38
CA ILE A 95 -25.08 5.37 2.93
C ILE A 95 -24.67 4.38 4.04
N PHE A 96 -23.58 4.66 4.77
CA PHE A 96 -23.15 3.82 5.88
C PHE A 96 -24.16 3.81 7.04
N ASP A 97 -24.77 4.96 7.34
CA ASP A 97 -25.86 5.08 8.31
C ASP A 97 -27.10 4.27 7.85
N ASP A 98 -27.61 4.55 6.65
CA ASP A 98 -28.84 3.95 6.10
C ASP A 98 -28.74 2.42 5.99
N ARG A 99 -27.54 1.90 5.69
CA ARG A 99 -27.28 0.47 5.56
C ARG A 99 -26.84 -0.19 6.87
N ASN A 100 -26.79 0.56 7.96
CA ASN A 100 -26.34 0.08 9.28
C ASN A 100 -24.98 -0.64 9.20
N TRP A 101 -24.04 -0.07 8.42
CA TRP A 101 -22.70 -0.64 8.22
C TRP A 101 -21.72 -0.27 9.32
N TRP A 102 -22.09 0.65 10.19
CA TRP A 102 -21.36 1.00 11.39
C TRP A 102 -22.31 1.28 12.54
N SER A 103 -21.75 1.38 13.75
CA SER A 103 -22.40 2.04 14.87
C SER A 103 -21.55 3.24 15.26
N ARG A 104 -22.20 4.37 15.54
CA ARG A 104 -21.53 5.59 15.98
C ARG A 104 -21.94 5.94 17.40
N GLN A 105 -20.98 6.41 18.19
CA GLN A 105 -21.23 6.94 19.53
C GLN A 105 -21.05 8.45 19.50
N THR A 106 -21.98 9.14 20.16
CA THR A 106 -21.88 10.56 20.46
C THR A 106 -21.00 10.75 21.70
N GLY A 107 -19.88 11.45 21.55
CA GLY A 107 -19.02 11.82 22.67
C GLY A 107 -19.63 12.91 23.55
N PRO A 108 -18.99 13.26 24.69
CA PRO A 108 -19.47 14.32 25.59
C PRO A 108 -19.64 15.68 24.93
N THR A 109 -18.89 15.95 23.85
CA THR A 109 -18.94 17.18 23.06
C THR A 109 -20.04 17.20 22.00
N GLY A 110 -20.86 16.15 21.90
CA GLY A 110 -21.88 16.00 20.86
C GLY A 110 -21.35 15.47 19.52
N LEU A 111 -20.04 15.28 19.38
CA LEU A 111 -19.40 14.77 18.15
C LEU A 111 -19.57 13.26 18.03
N LYS A 112 -19.90 12.78 16.83
CA LYS A 112 -20.01 11.35 16.55
C LYS A 112 -18.70 10.77 16.03
N ARG A 113 -18.43 9.53 16.45
CA ARG A 113 -17.35 8.71 15.90
C ARG A 113 -17.78 7.25 15.76
N PRO A 114 -17.26 6.49 14.79
CA PRO A 114 -17.58 5.07 14.65
C PRO A 114 -16.95 4.30 15.82
N THR A 115 -17.73 3.41 16.41
CA THR A 115 -17.28 2.47 17.44
C THR A 115 -17.30 1.03 16.97
N SER A 116 -17.95 0.72 15.85
CA SER A 116 -17.86 -0.58 15.20
C SER A 116 -18.12 -0.47 13.71
N LEU A 117 -17.51 -1.35 12.93
CA LEU A 117 -17.55 -1.37 11.48
C LEU A 117 -17.87 -2.78 10.97
N LYS A 118 -18.99 -2.94 10.26
CA LYS A 118 -19.32 -4.14 9.47
C LYS A 118 -18.62 -4.13 8.10
N ARG A 119 -18.25 -2.94 7.63
CA ARG A 119 -17.41 -2.72 6.45
C ARG A 119 -16.12 -2.09 6.93
N LYS A 120 -15.01 -2.81 6.82
CA LYS A 120 -13.70 -2.38 7.35
C LYS A 120 -12.77 -1.88 6.25
N VAL A 121 -13.04 -2.23 4.99
CA VAL A 121 -12.20 -1.92 3.85
C VAL A 121 -12.98 -1.09 2.84
N LEU A 122 -12.37 -0.02 2.35
CA LEU A 122 -12.91 0.80 1.28
C LEU A 122 -11.89 0.87 0.14
N VAL A 123 -12.33 0.59 -1.08
CA VAL A 123 -11.49 0.64 -2.27
C VAL A 123 -12.04 1.70 -3.22
N THR A 124 -11.25 2.70 -3.56
CA THR A 124 -11.60 3.73 -4.55
C THR A 124 -11.14 3.29 -5.94
N MET A 125 -11.95 3.55 -6.95
CA MET A 125 -11.62 3.23 -8.34
C MET A 125 -11.03 4.43 -9.08
N LEU A 126 -10.32 4.17 -10.18
CA LEU A 126 -10.02 5.12 -11.26
C LEU A 126 -11.24 6.03 -11.50
N GLY A 127 -11.03 7.34 -11.64
CA GLY A 127 -12.10 8.33 -11.80
C GLY A 127 -12.57 8.97 -10.48
N VAL A 128 -12.22 8.41 -9.32
CA VAL A 128 -12.32 9.10 -8.02
C VAL A 128 -11.05 9.94 -7.81
N PRO A 129 -11.12 11.25 -7.49
CA PRO A 129 -9.94 12.05 -7.19
C PRO A 129 -9.07 11.42 -6.10
N PHE A 130 -7.75 11.63 -6.17
CA PHE A 130 -6.81 11.14 -5.16
C PHE A 130 -6.20 12.24 -4.30
N LYS A 131 -6.37 13.52 -4.69
CA LYS A 131 -5.90 14.68 -3.94
C LYS A 131 -7.05 15.58 -3.48
N ILE A 132 -6.90 16.15 -2.30
CA ILE A 132 -7.71 17.26 -1.80
C ILE A 132 -6.84 18.50 -1.74
N ALA A 133 -7.27 19.54 -2.46
CA ALA A 133 -6.54 20.78 -2.59
C ALA A 133 -6.39 21.52 -1.25
N ARG A 134 -5.26 22.21 -1.10
CA ARG A 134 -4.99 23.13 0.01
C ARG A 134 -6.03 24.23 0.05
N THR A 135 -6.61 24.48 1.22
CA THR A 135 -7.64 25.53 1.44
C THR A 135 -7.05 26.63 2.32
N LEU A 136 -6.57 27.72 1.71
CA LEU A 136 -5.76 28.76 2.38
C LEU A 136 -6.48 29.38 3.60
N ASP A 137 -7.78 29.66 3.49
CA ASP A 137 -8.55 30.34 4.54
C ASP A 137 -8.73 29.54 5.84
N THR A 138 -8.38 28.24 5.81
CA THR A 138 -8.49 27.36 6.99
C THR A 138 -7.14 27.01 7.60
N ILE A 139 -6.07 27.62 7.09
CA ILE A 139 -4.70 27.47 7.59
C ILE A 139 -4.37 28.71 8.45
N PRO A 140 -3.76 28.56 9.63
CA PRO A 140 -3.30 29.70 10.42
C PRO A 140 -2.41 30.65 9.59
N PRO A 141 -2.53 31.99 9.70
CA PRO A 141 -1.78 32.93 8.86
C PRO A 141 -0.25 32.72 8.88
N ASP A 142 0.32 32.29 10.01
CA ASP A 142 1.75 31.99 10.16
C ASP A 142 2.20 30.69 9.47
N GLN A 143 1.26 29.95 8.88
CA GLN A 143 1.45 28.63 8.26
C GLN A 143 1.18 28.65 6.75
N VAL A 144 0.57 29.72 6.22
CA VAL A 144 0.16 29.83 4.82
C VAL A 144 1.36 29.64 3.87
N ASP A 145 2.45 30.37 4.13
CA ASP A 145 3.67 30.36 3.30
C ASP A 145 4.71 29.32 3.73
N LYS A 146 4.46 28.60 4.85
CA LYS A 146 5.39 27.58 5.31
C LYS A 146 5.43 26.45 4.29
N ARG A 147 6.63 26.26 3.73
CA ARG A 147 6.92 25.12 2.85
C ARG A 147 6.66 23.81 3.60
N PRO A 148 6.39 22.71 2.87
CA PRO A 148 6.25 21.39 3.47
C PRO A 148 7.49 20.91 4.28
N PHE A 149 8.64 21.54 4.14
CA PHE A 149 9.84 21.20 4.91
C PHE A 149 10.10 22.12 6.11
N ALA A 150 9.18 23.05 6.41
CA ALA A 150 9.28 23.91 7.58
C ALA A 150 8.98 23.09 8.85
N PRO A 151 9.60 23.42 10.01
CA PRO A 151 9.22 22.81 11.29
C PRO A 151 7.73 23.05 11.61
N ASN A 152 7.03 22.00 12.06
CA ASN A 152 5.60 22.00 12.39
C ASN A 152 4.69 22.59 11.29
N PRO A 153 4.75 22.07 10.05
CA PRO A 153 3.93 22.57 8.96
C PRO A 153 2.47 22.16 9.18
N LYS A 154 1.57 23.14 9.22
CA LYS A 154 0.11 22.94 9.37
C LYS A 154 -0.65 23.09 8.05
N GLY A 155 -0.23 22.34 7.03
CA GLY A 155 -0.99 22.21 5.77
C GLY A 155 -2.28 21.40 5.98
N ASN A 156 -3.26 21.57 5.10
CA ASN A 156 -4.56 20.87 5.13
C ASN A 156 -4.90 20.14 3.82
N GLU A 157 -3.99 20.19 2.85
CA GLU A 157 -3.98 19.32 1.69
C GLU A 157 -3.83 17.87 2.15
N ALA A 158 -4.53 16.96 1.49
CA ALA A 158 -4.57 15.56 1.91
C ALA A 158 -4.77 14.64 0.73
N SER A 159 -4.48 13.35 0.92
CA SER A 159 -5.02 12.34 0.02
C SER A 159 -6.51 12.13 0.30
N VAL A 160 -7.30 11.86 -0.73
CA VAL A 160 -8.70 11.43 -0.53
C VAL A 160 -8.76 10.17 0.33
N ASP A 161 -7.79 9.28 0.16
CA ASP A 161 -7.75 7.96 0.78
C ASP A 161 -7.53 8.07 2.32
N SER A 162 -6.66 8.98 2.78
CA SER A 162 -6.45 9.26 4.21
C SER A 162 -7.67 9.88 4.87
N GLU A 163 -8.39 10.76 4.18
CA GLU A 163 -9.60 11.40 4.70
C GLU A 163 -10.77 10.43 4.76
N LEU A 164 -10.88 9.53 3.78
CA LEU A 164 -11.84 8.43 3.82
C LEU A 164 -11.53 7.41 4.91
N SER A 165 -10.28 7.32 5.38
CA SER A 165 -9.94 6.45 6.52
C SER A 165 -10.63 6.92 7.81
N LEU A 166 -10.96 8.22 7.88
CA LEU A 166 -11.70 8.86 8.98
C LEU A 166 -13.16 9.18 8.63
N LEU A 167 -13.73 8.54 7.60
CA LEU A 167 -15.04 8.85 7.01
C LEU A 167 -16.11 9.25 8.04
N GLY A 168 -16.30 8.45 9.09
CA GLY A 168 -17.36 8.65 10.09
C GLY A 168 -16.98 9.45 11.33
N VAL A 169 -15.77 10.01 11.40
CA VAL A 169 -15.25 10.80 12.53
C VAL A 169 -15.59 12.27 12.31
N GLU A 170 -16.41 12.84 13.20
CA GLU A 170 -16.79 14.26 13.13
C GLU A 170 -15.76 15.16 13.83
N SER A 171 -15.49 16.32 13.21
CA SER A 171 -14.65 17.41 13.74
C SER A 171 -13.27 16.99 14.26
N TYR A 172 -12.40 16.54 13.36
CA TYR A 172 -10.95 16.39 13.59
C TYR A 172 -10.16 17.61 13.09
N GLU A 173 -8.94 17.80 13.62
CA GLU A 173 -8.01 18.82 13.12
C GLU A 173 -7.61 18.47 11.68
N LEU A 174 -7.97 19.32 10.71
CA LEU A 174 -7.62 19.11 9.30
C LEU A 174 -6.14 19.42 9.02
N ALA A 175 -5.56 20.29 9.84
CA ALA A 175 -4.22 20.79 9.62
C ALA A 175 -3.19 19.92 10.34
N GLY A 176 -2.17 19.47 9.61
CA GLY A 176 -1.11 18.62 10.17
C GLY A 176 -1.47 17.14 10.20
N GLN A 177 -0.80 16.39 11.06
CA GLN A 177 -0.84 14.92 11.09
C GLN A 177 -1.79 14.41 12.18
N ILE A 178 -2.44 13.28 11.89
CA ILE A 178 -3.20 12.51 12.88
C ILE A 178 -2.49 11.16 13.08
N PRO A 179 -2.15 10.78 14.32
CA PRO A 179 -1.55 9.48 14.60
C PRO A 179 -2.44 8.34 14.11
N ASN A 180 -1.86 7.41 13.35
CA ASN A 180 -2.57 6.22 12.91
C ASN A 180 -2.72 5.24 14.08
N PRO A 181 -3.95 4.95 14.58
CA PRO A 181 -4.15 4.06 15.72
C PRO A 181 -3.77 2.60 15.44
N TYR A 182 -3.57 2.24 14.16
CA TYR A 182 -3.12 0.92 13.73
C TYR A 182 -1.59 0.79 13.61
N PHE A 183 -0.85 1.90 13.66
CA PHE A 183 0.61 1.87 13.57
C PHE A 183 1.22 1.05 14.71
N GLY A 184 2.11 0.12 14.37
CA GLY A 184 2.80 -0.76 15.33
C GLY A 184 1.92 -1.82 16.00
N LYS A 185 0.71 -2.10 15.47
CA LYS A 185 -0.16 -3.17 15.97
C LYS A 185 0.16 -4.49 15.26
N ASP A 186 0.35 -5.56 16.02
CA ASP A 186 0.57 -6.92 15.49
C ASP A 186 -0.74 -7.69 15.24
N GLN A 187 -1.90 -7.09 15.52
CA GLN A 187 -3.20 -7.73 15.35
C GLN A 187 -3.73 -7.57 13.90
N PRO A 188 -4.30 -8.63 13.29
CA PRO A 188 -4.99 -8.50 12.01
C PRO A 188 -6.17 -7.53 12.07
N LEU A 189 -6.36 -6.73 11.01
CA LEU A 189 -7.44 -5.74 10.92
C LEU A 189 -8.84 -6.32 11.19
N MET A 190 -9.10 -7.55 10.73
CA MET A 190 -10.41 -8.19 10.91
C MET A 190 -10.70 -8.50 12.38
N GLU A 191 -9.66 -8.71 13.20
CA GLU A 191 -9.77 -9.03 14.62
C GLU A 191 -9.77 -7.78 15.52
N LEU A 192 -9.40 -6.61 14.98
CA LEU A 192 -9.52 -5.35 15.71
C LEU A 192 -10.99 -5.11 16.08
N SER A 193 -11.27 -5.12 17.38
CA SER A 193 -12.52 -4.62 17.95
C SER A 193 -12.46 -3.10 18.06
N ASN A 194 -13.61 -2.44 17.96
CA ASN A 194 -13.75 -1.01 18.16
C ASN A 194 -12.89 -0.09 17.26
N SER A 195 -12.53 -0.55 16.05
CA SER A 195 -11.83 0.28 15.07
C SER A 195 -12.76 1.37 14.54
N GLY A 196 -12.44 2.64 14.83
CA GLY A 196 -13.17 3.81 14.33
C GLY A 196 -12.73 4.31 12.95
N PHE A 197 -11.90 3.54 12.23
CA PHE A 197 -11.27 3.92 10.96
C PHE A 197 -11.44 2.81 9.90
N LEU A 198 -11.45 3.20 8.63
CA LEU A 198 -11.46 2.29 7.49
C LEU A 198 -10.03 2.06 6.99
N LEU A 199 -9.72 0.83 6.55
CA LEU A 199 -8.57 0.60 5.69
C LEU A 199 -8.94 1.02 4.28
N VAL A 200 -8.33 2.08 3.79
CA VAL A 200 -8.60 2.61 2.45
C VAL A 200 -7.47 2.22 1.50
N SER A 201 -7.85 1.76 0.31
CA SER A 201 -6.95 1.46 -0.79
C SER A 201 -7.56 1.94 -2.11
N ARG A 202 -6.79 1.84 -3.19
CA ARG A 202 -7.14 2.40 -4.49
C ARG A 202 -6.76 1.45 -5.62
N ILE A 203 -7.62 1.36 -6.63
CA ILE A 203 -7.32 0.76 -7.93
C ILE A 203 -7.37 1.89 -8.96
N ASP A 204 -6.21 2.46 -9.23
CA ASP A 204 -6.01 3.61 -10.11
C ASP A 204 -4.58 3.55 -10.67
N GLY A 205 -4.33 4.28 -11.75
CA GLY A 205 -3.06 4.30 -12.45
C GLY A 205 -3.18 4.94 -13.82
N PRO A 206 -2.13 4.88 -14.65
CA PRO A 206 -2.08 5.63 -15.91
C PRO A 206 -3.17 5.33 -16.95
N SER A 207 -3.88 4.21 -16.82
CA SER A 207 -4.98 3.86 -17.73
C SER A 207 -5.94 2.84 -17.12
N LEU A 208 -7.16 2.75 -17.65
CA LEU A 208 -8.10 1.67 -17.34
C LEU A 208 -7.50 0.28 -17.59
N LYS A 209 -6.71 0.13 -18.66
CA LYS A 209 -6.00 -1.12 -18.99
C LYS A 209 -5.06 -1.52 -17.85
N THR A 210 -4.30 -0.58 -17.32
CA THR A 210 -3.40 -0.81 -16.17
C THR A 210 -4.20 -1.23 -14.95
N CYS A 211 -5.31 -0.56 -14.65
CA CYS A 211 -6.17 -0.87 -13.50
C CYS A 211 -6.78 -2.27 -13.57
N LYS A 212 -7.33 -2.66 -14.74
CA LYS A 212 -7.87 -4.02 -14.96
C LYS A 212 -6.77 -5.08 -14.81
N ARG A 213 -5.59 -4.82 -15.39
CA ARG A 213 -4.42 -5.69 -15.27
C ARG A 213 -4.02 -5.89 -13.80
N MET A 214 -3.98 -4.83 -12.98
CA MET A 214 -3.63 -4.94 -11.55
C MET A 214 -4.57 -5.92 -10.82
N ILE A 215 -5.87 -5.87 -11.09
CA ILE A 215 -6.86 -6.80 -10.52
C ILE A 215 -6.57 -8.23 -10.97
N ASP A 216 -6.43 -8.43 -12.29
CA ASP A 216 -6.25 -9.75 -12.88
C ASP A 216 -4.91 -10.40 -12.48
N ASP A 217 -3.87 -9.58 -12.32
CA ASP A 217 -2.55 -10.02 -11.88
C ASP A 217 -2.55 -10.45 -10.42
N ALA A 218 -3.22 -9.69 -9.54
CA ALA A 218 -3.37 -10.06 -8.13
C ALA A 218 -4.09 -11.40 -7.99
N VAL A 219 -5.26 -11.56 -8.63
CA VAL A 219 -6.04 -12.81 -8.59
C VAL A 219 -5.25 -14.00 -9.13
N ALA A 220 -4.49 -13.81 -10.21
CA ALA A 220 -3.72 -14.89 -10.81
C ALA A 220 -2.54 -15.34 -9.94
N VAL A 221 -1.91 -14.41 -9.23
CA VAL A 221 -0.69 -14.69 -8.45
C VAL A 221 -1.00 -15.17 -7.04
N GLU A 222 -2.08 -14.71 -6.42
CA GLU A 222 -2.52 -15.20 -5.09
C GLU A 222 -2.72 -16.73 -5.07
N ASN A 223 -3.15 -17.33 -6.18
CA ASN A 223 -3.33 -18.77 -6.30
C ASN A 223 -2.04 -19.56 -6.54
N LYS A 224 -0.97 -18.91 -7.03
CA LYS A 224 0.27 -19.57 -7.50
C LYS A 224 1.51 -19.21 -6.67
N GLY A 225 1.40 -18.18 -5.83
CA GLY A 225 2.53 -17.53 -5.18
C GLY A 225 3.23 -16.52 -6.08
N LEU A 226 3.84 -15.52 -5.46
CA LEU A 226 4.67 -14.52 -6.14
C LEU A 226 6.11 -15.05 -6.24
N TRP A 227 6.55 -15.32 -7.47
CA TRP A 227 7.89 -15.84 -7.75
C TRP A 227 8.75 -14.81 -8.48
N GLY A 228 9.98 -14.63 -8.03
CA GLY A 228 10.97 -13.79 -8.69
C GLY A 228 12.05 -13.30 -7.73
N LYS A 229 12.73 -12.22 -8.14
CA LYS A 229 13.81 -11.60 -7.39
C LYS A 229 13.32 -10.31 -6.72
N ALA A 230 13.94 -9.98 -5.61
CA ALA A 230 13.88 -8.64 -5.02
C ALA A 230 15.05 -7.79 -5.53
N TYR A 231 14.75 -6.54 -5.86
CA TYR A 231 15.73 -5.52 -6.23
C TYR A 231 15.65 -4.36 -5.23
N LEU A 232 16.75 -4.11 -4.54
CA LEU A 232 16.88 -3.02 -3.59
C LEU A 232 17.85 -1.99 -4.14
N ASP A 233 17.48 -0.71 -4.04
CA ASP A 233 18.18 0.43 -4.61
C ASP A 233 18.41 1.46 -3.51
N LEU A 234 19.57 1.38 -2.83
CA LEU A 234 19.89 2.26 -1.71
C LEU A 234 20.30 3.64 -2.19
N SER A 235 20.13 4.65 -1.32
CA SER A 235 20.46 6.04 -1.64
C SER A 235 21.92 6.34 -1.40
N ARG A 236 22.46 5.96 -0.23
CA ARG A 236 23.85 6.24 0.19
C ARG A 236 24.26 7.72 0.10
N LYS A 237 23.29 8.65 0.13
CA LYS A 237 23.49 10.11 0.03
C LYS A 237 23.89 10.80 1.34
N GLY A 238 24.31 10.03 2.35
CA GLY A 238 24.78 10.53 3.66
C GLY A 238 23.72 10.46 4.77
N GLU A 239 24.08 11.00 5.93
CA GLU A 239 23.38 10.81 7.23
C GLU A 239 21.87 11.07 7.18
N LYS A 240 21.42 12.11 6.45
CA LYS A 240 19.99 12.45 6.33
C LYS A 240 19.14 11.36 5.66
N TYR A 241 19.76 10.41 4.97
CA TYR A 241 19.10 9.33 4.24
C TYR A 241 19.33 7.97 4.88
N GLU A 242 20.10 7.91 5.97
CA GLU A 242 20.57 6.67 6.57
C GLU A 242 19.43 5.78 7.05
N GLN A 243 18.38 6.36 7.63
CA GLN A 243 17.21 5.59 8.09
C GLN A 243 16.54 4.82 6.95
N GLY A 244 16.39 5.43 5.77
CA GLY A 244 15.85 4.76 4.59
C GLY A 244 16.78 3.65 4.09
N ASP A 245 18.10 3.89 4.08
CA ASP A 245 19.07 2.85 3.74
C ASP A 245 19.02 1.67 4.73
N GLN A 246 18.87 1.93 6.03
CA GLN A 246 18.71 0.91 7.06
C GLN A 246 17.47 0.05 6.82
N TRP A 247 16.32 0.65 6.50
CA TRP A 247 15.11 -0.11 6.13
C TRP A 247 15.34 -1.01 4.93
N LEU A 248 16.07 -0.54 3.90
CA LEU A 248 16.38 -1.36 2.73
C LEU A 248 17.34 -2.51 3.08
N GLU A 249 18.33 -2.30 3.94
CA GLU A 249 19.21 -3.37 4.42
C GLU A 249 18.45 -4.41 5.27
N GLU A 250 17.51 -3.98 6.09
CA GLU A 250 16.61 -4.88 6.83
C GLU A 250 15.79 -5.75 5.88
N ILE A 251 15.23 -5.18 4.81
CA ILE A 251 14.52 -5.93 3.76
C ILE A 251 15.47 -6.96 3.12
N ALA A 252 16.73 -6.62 2.88
CA ALA A 252 17.72 -7.56 2.35
C ALA A 252 17.93 -8.76 3.30
N GLY A 253 18.03 -8.50 4.61
CA GLY A 253 18.11 -9.51 5.65
C GLY A 253 16.87 -10.40 5.71
N MET A 254 15.67 -9.80 5.65
CA MET A 254 14.39 -10.53 5.61
C MET A 254 14.29 -11.43 4.38
N ASN A 255 14.65 -10.92 3.20
CA ASN A 255 14.66 -11.70 1.96
C ASN A 255 15.64 -12.88 2.05
N LYS A 256 16.83 -12.67 2.61
CA LYS A 256 17.81 -13.75 2.84
C LYS A 256 17.24 -14.83 3.77
N ALA A 257 16.60 -14.44 4.88
CA ALA A 257 15.99 -15.37 5.82
C ALA A 257 14.81 -16.14 5.21
N ALA A 258 14.04 -15.49 4.33
CA ALA A 258 12.92 -16.10 3.61
C ALA A 258 13.33 -16.93 2.38
N GLY A 259 14.61 -16.89 1.97
CA GLY A 259 15.09 -17.56 0.76
C GLY A 259 14.69 -16.87 -0.55
N ILE A 260 14.36 -15.57 -0.51
CA ILE A 260 14.04 -14.76 -1.68
C ILE A 260 15.34 -14.24 -2.30
N PRO A 261 15.66 -14.57 -3.57
CA PRO A 261 16.83 -14.03 -4.23
C PRO A 261 16.78 -12.50 -4.28
N CYS A 262 17.83 -11.84 -3.79
CA CYS A 262 17.87 -10.39 -3.63
C CYS A 262 19.11 -9.81 -4.30
N VAL A 263 18.93 -8.76 -5.09
CA VAL A 263 20.00 -7.93 -5.65
C VAL A 263 19.94 -6.58 -4.96
N VAL A 264 21.05 -6.14 -4.37
CA VAL A 264 21.14 -4.90 -3.60
C VAL A 264 22.17 -3.99 -4.23
N ASP A 265 21.71 -2.85 -4.74
CA ASP A 265 22.58 -1.78 -5.21
C ASP A 265 22.90 -0.84 -4.05
N ARG A 266 24.20 -0.64 -3.80
CA ARG A 266 24.73 0.19 -2.71
C ARG A 266 25.54 1.37 -3.25
N ASN A 267 25.27 1.77 -4.48
CA ASN A 267 25.84 2.96 -5.08
C ASN A 267 25.02 4.20 -4.69
N ILE A 268 25.60 5.39 -4.91
CA ILE A 268 24.91 6.66 -4.69
C ILE A 268 23.88 6.96 -5.80
N ASP A 269 24.15 6.43 -6.99
CA ASP A 269 23.27 6.49 -8.15
C ASP A 269 22.37 5.26 -8.14
N THR A 270 21.13 5.45 -8.57
CA THR A 270 20.18 4.35 -8.79
C THR A 270 20.62 3.43 -9.93
N TYR A 271 20.02 2.25 -10.04
CA TYR A 271 20.20 1.36 -11.20
C TYR A 271 20.18 2.13 -12.53
N VAL A 272 21.11 1.81 -13.42
CA VAL A 272 21.18 2.42 -14.76
C VAL A 272 20.04 1.93 -15.67
N THR A 273 19.70 2.72 -16.70
CA THR A 273 18.55 2.46 -17.59
C THR A 273 18.49 1.05 -18.16
N ASN A 274 19.63 0.52 -18.61
CA ASN A 274 19.74 -0.80 -19.23
C ASN A 274 20.33 -1.85 -18.29
N TYR A 275 20.26 -1.63 -16.97
CA TYR A 275 20.61 -2.68 -16.02
C TYR A 275 19.73 -3.91 -16.30
N PRO A 276 20.29 -5.13 -16.39
CA PRO A 276 19.56 -6.33 -16.79
C PRO A 276 18.66 -6.88 -15.66
N MET A 277 17.76 -6.03 -15.17
CA MET A 277 16.76 -6.36 -14.16
C MET A 277 15.80 -7.40 -14.76
N SER A 278 15.84 -8.62 -14.22
CA SER A 278 15.11 -9.78 -14.72
C SER A 278 14.31 -10.40 -13.59
N ASP A 279 13.11 -10.85 -13.90
CA ASP A 279 12.23 -11.51 -12.92
C ASP A 279 11.94 -10.65 -11.67
N ALA A 280 11.90 -9.33 -11.80
CA ALA A 280 11.65 -8.41 -10.69
C ALA A 280 10.22 -8.60 -10.14
N ALA A 281 10.13 -9.29 -9.00
CA ALA A 281 8.88 -9.52 -8.26
C ALA A 281 8.73 -8.51 -7.12
N LEU A 282 9.83 -8.09 -6.51
CA LEU A 282 9.87 -7.05 -5.49
C LEU A 282 10.86 -5.96 -5.91
N TYR A 283 10.48 -4.69 -5.72
CA TYR A 283 11.40 -3.56 -5.89
C TYR A 283 11.20 -2.55 -4.76
N PHE A 284 12.30 -2.15 -4.12
CA PHE A 284 12.31 -1.10 -3.11
C PHE A 284 13.48 -0.17 -3.37
N GLY A 285 13.21 1.13 -3.59
CA GLY A 285 14.27 2.10 -3.88
C GLY A 285 14.21 3.38 -3.05
N TRP A 286 15.34 4.08 -3.00
CA TRP A 286 15.61 5.29 -2.22
C TRP A 286 16.80 6.02 -2.86
N TYR A 287 16.89 7.33 -3.10
CA TYR A 287 15.90 8.41 -3.13
C TYR A 287 16.17 9.26 -4.38
N SER A 288 15.24 9.27 -5.33
CA SER A 288 15.27 10.12 -6.52
C SER A 288 13.89 10.74 -6.80
N HIS A 289 13.88 11.95 -7.34
CA HIS A 289 12.65 12.73 -7.52
C HIS A 289 11.77 12.26 -8.69
N HIS A 290 12.39 11.72 -9.73
CA HIS A 290 11.74 11.23 -10.94
C HIS A 290 12.09 9.77 -11.18
N ARG A 291 11.20 9.03 -11.85
CA ARG A 291 11.51 7.70 -12.38
C ARG A 291 12.85 7.74 -13.12
N ASN A 292 13.63 6.70 -12.92
CA ASN A 292 14.90 6.51 -13.59
C ASN A 292 15.17 5.01 -13.72
N GLY A 293 16.40 4.66 -14.12
CA GLY A 293 16.82 3.27 -14.24
C GLY A 293 15.94 2.45 -15.16
N PRO A 294 15.67 1.17 -14.85
CA PRO A 294 14.89 0.28 -15.71
C PRO A 294 13.48 0.78 -16.07
N LEU A 295 12.91 1.71 -15.28
CA LEU A 295 11.62 2.34 -15.63
C LEU A 295 11.69 3.24 -16.87
N LEU A 296 12.89 3.59 -17.35
CA LEU A 296 13.08 4.32 -18.61
C LEU A 296 13.28 3.40 -19.82
N ASN A 297 13.52 2.10 -19.62
CA ASN A 297 13.74 1.15 -20.70
C ASN A 297 12.40 0.54 -21.15
N ASP A 298 11.86 0.93 -22.32
CA ASP A 298 10.54 0.48 -22.80
C ASP A 298 10.35 -1.04 -22.92
N SER A 299 11.43 -1.82 -22.92
CA SER A 299 11.38 -3.29 -22.91
C SER A 299 11.27 -3.89 -21.49
N PHE A 300 11.62 -3.14 -20.45
CA PHE A 300 11.56 -3.62 -19.07
C PHE A 300 10.11 -3.80 -18.60
N ARG A 301 9.82 -4.95 -18.00
CA ARG A 301 8.57 -5.23 -17.30
C ARG A 301 8.85 -5.92 -15.97
N PHE A 302 8.11 -5.53 -14.95
CA PHE A 302 8.02 -6.30 -13.71
C PHE A 302 7.36 -7.65 -13.95
N LYS A 303 7.59 -8.61 -13.03
CA LYS A 303 6.82 -9.85 -12.99
C LYS A 303 5.35 -9.56 -12.73
N ARG A 304 4.50 -10.43 -13.27
CA ARG A 304 3.09 -10.48 -12.90
C ARG A 304 2.95 -10.64 -11.38
N GLY A 305 2.11 -9.84 -10.74
CA GLY A 305 1.95 -9.81 -9.28
C GLY A 305 2.99 -8.99 -8.53
N ALA A 306 3.95 -8.36 -9.21
CA ALA A 306 5.04 -7.66 -8.54
C ALA A 306 4.54 -6.51 -7.65
N VAL A 307 5.25 -6.31 -6.54
CA VAL A 307 5.06 -5.19 -5.62
C VAL A 307 6.30 -4.32 -5.68
N ALA A 308 6.11 -3.04 -5.95
CA ALA A 308 7.22 -2.11 -6.13
C ALA A 308 6.94 -0.78 -5.45
N ALA A 309 7.91 -0.27 -4.71
CA ALA A 309 7.84 1.03 -4.05
C ALA A 309 9.16 1.78 -4.21
N HIS A 310 9.07 3.10 -4.32
CA HIS A 310 10.24 3.95 -4.23
C HIS A 310 9.93 5.02 -3.19
N LEU A 311 10.75 5.03 -2.14
CA LEU A 311 10.61 5.93 -1.03
C LEU A 311 10.96 7.34 -1.55
N HIS A 312 9.94 8.17 -1.72
CA HIS A 312 10.04 9.56 -2.18
C HIS A 312 8.76 10.30 -1.81
N SER A 313 8.90 11.56 -1.37
CA SER A 313 7.80 12.36 -0.82
C SER A 313 6.65 12.63 -1.77
N TYR A 314 6.88 12.66 -3.09
CA TYR A 314 5.83 12.91 -4.09
C TYR A 314 5.68 11.74 -5.05
N SER A 315 5.96 10.52 -4.60
CA SER A 315 5.95 9.31 -5.44
C SER A 315 4.64 9.08 -6.18
N ALA A 316 3.50 9.50 -5.62
CA ALA A 316 2.16 9.37 -6.21
C ALA A 316 1.51 10.71 -6.63
N PHE A 317 2.22 11.84 -6.56
CA PHE A 317 1.67 13.18 -6.87
C PHE A 317 1.00 13.27 -8.25
N GLU A 318 1.54 12.53 -9.22
CA GLU A 318 1.03 12.41 -10.59
C GLU A 318 0.72 10.93 -10.92
N LEU A 319 -0.05 10.25 -10.07
CA LEU A 319 -0.33 8.80 -10.15
C LEU A 319 -0.75 8.32 -11.55
N GLN A 320 -1.53 9.11 -12.28
CA GLN A 320 -2.01 8.77 -13.63
C GLN A 320 -1.05 9.13 -14.76
N ASN A 321 0.14 9.68 -14.45
CA ASN A 321 1.16 9.96 -15.45
C ASN A 321 2.12 8.76 -15.53
N PRO A 322 2.25 8.07 -16.67
CA PRO A 322 3.16 6.93 -16.81
C PRO A 322 4.63 7.36 -16.80
N ASP A 323 4.91 8.66 -16.95
CA ASP A 323 6.24 9.22 -17.17
C ASP A 323 6.81 10.08 -16.04
N ARG A 324 6.00 10.41 -15.03
CA ARG A 324 6.40 11.30 -13.95
C ARG A 324 6.28 10.61 -12.60
N ARG A 325 7.12 11.03 -11.66
CA ARG A 325 7.18 10.48 -10.29
C ARG A 325 7.52 8.99 -10.31
N TRP A 326 6.89 8.18 -9.46
CA TRP A 326 7.24 6.77 -9.28
C TRP A 326 6.05 5.82 -9.42
N CYS A 327 4.92 6.08 -8.76
CA CYS A 327 3.80 5.12 -8.72
C CYS A 327 3.19 4.87 -10.11
N GLY A 328 2.89 5.92 -10.87
CA GLY A 328 2.38 5.78 -12.25
C GLY A 328 3.32 4.96 -13.14
N PRO A 329 4.61 5.33 -13.26
CA PRO A 329 5.61 4.56 -14.00
C PRO A 329 5.77 3.12 -13.52
N ILE A 330 5.77 2.87 -12.22
CA ILE A 330 5.86 1.52 -11.64
C ILE A 330 4.69 0.65 -12.12
N LEU A 331 3.46 1.20 -12.06
CA LEU A 331 2.25 0.51 -12.50
C LEU A 331 2.22 0.33 -14.03
N ASP A 332 2.69 1.31 -14.79
CA ASP A 332 2.83 1.21 -16.25
C ASP A 332 3.78 0.07 -16.66
N ARG A 333 4.90 -0.08 -15.94
CA ARG A 333 5.89 -1.15 -16.17
C ARG A 333 5.49 -2.51 -15.63
N GLY A 334 4.25 -2.70 -15.19
CA GLY A 334 3.68 -4.02 -14.93
C GLY A 334 3.61 -4.41 -13.45
N ALA A 335 4.03 -3.55 -12.51
CA ALA A 335 3.79 -3.84 -11.11
C ALA A 335 2.28 -3.93 -10.84
N THR A 336 1.88 -4.81 -9.94
CA THR A 336 0.49 -5.03 -9.53
C THR A 336 0.11 -4.09 -8.40
N ALA A 337 1.04 -3.83 -7.48
CA ALA A 337 0.81 -2.92 -6.37
C ALA A 337 2.02 -2.00 -6.15
N THR A 338 1.72 -0.79 -5.68
CA THR A 338 2.68 0.21 -5.23
C THR A 338 2.06 1.02 -4.10
N VAL A 339 2.88 1.80 -3.41
CA VAL A 339 2.44 2.75 -2.40
C VAL A 339 3.21 4.05 -2.59
N GLY A 340 2.55 5.18 -2.34
CA GLY A 340 3.20 6.47 -2.47
C GLY A 340 2.33 7.61 -1.99
N ASN A 341 2.95 8.79 -1.96
CA ASN A 341 2.39 9.98 -1.33
C ASN A 341 2.03 11.00 -2.40
N VAL A 342 0.83 11.56 -2.30
CA VAL A 342 0.29 12.54 -3.26
C VAL A 342 0.60 13.98 -2.86
N TYR A 343 1.03 14.20 -1.61
CA TYR A 343 1.62 15.41 -1.07
C TYR A 343 2.76 14.98 -0.13
N GLU A 344 3.53 15.93 0.41
CA GLU A 344 4.62 15.62 1.34
C GLU A 344 4.11 14.75 2.51
N PRO A 345 4.66 13.52 2.68
CA PRO A 345 4.40 12.71 3.84
C PRO A 345 5.28 13.27 4.95
N PHE A 346 4.75 14.25 5.69
CA PHE A 346 5.36 14.63 6.94
C PHE A 346 5.37 13.37 7.83
N LEU A 347 6.53 12.71 7.96
CA LEU A 347 6.78 11.57 8.84
C LEU A 347 7.53 12.04 10.08
#